data_AF-A0A534X4K8-F1
#
_entry.id   AF-A0A534X4K8-F1
#
_cell.length_a   1.000
_cell.length_b   1.000
_cell.length_c   1.000
_cell.angle_alpha   90.00
_cell.angle_beta   90.00
_cell.angle_gamma   90.00
#
_symmetry.space_group_name_H-M   'P 1'
#
loop_
_entity.id
_entity.type
_entity.pdbx_description
1 polymer ?
#
loop_
_entity_poly.entity_id
_entity_poly.type
_entity_poly.pdbx_seq_one_letter_code
_entity_poly.pdbx_strand_id
1 'polypeptide(L)'
;MRTTQRASLTLGALLVAAAFPALATATTGTCTITSVSAHILAGGPGNLDLPPITVAAGVAMPVEFDEASGSFSLSRDVWASMFGSVGAGGPTGFGPNNFLIMAPGTVRGTIDAGGNITLPGFEFTFSTDACEPPKNSYPLTTNLDSSLQLLTLGLTPVEVQGNALDFSTGSVTLFGADAIPAPCLSSALVSAMSLTCTLSPIPDRSKLPAALAMTKLVGVGKIGKPLPTEQPTKPDTGDALTLNAVLAPGGAKLDFTSPVFVRVADGSGADLMFVEVPAGKLTPKGKAYLVNDLGGSVLLVLVGQKSSGIVSSTTGGTLRFTRTKKSVKLAARLHGLDLSGFGASSSVTIAVGPYTVTAPFTKYRARSPGHKGR
;
A
#
# COMPACT_ATOMS: atom_id res chain seq x y z
N MET A 1 53.04 -64.79 -25.31
CA MET A 1 53.67 -64.38 -26.57
C MET A 1 52.73 -63.42 -27.31
N ARG A 2 53.18 -62.18 -27.51
CA ARG A 2 52.97 -61.28 -28.66
C ARG A 2 51.56 -61.14 -29.30
N THR A 3 50.98 -59.93 -29.08
CA THR A 3 50.47 -58.95 -30.08
C THR A 3 49.33 -59.39 -31.03
N THR A 4 48.30 -58.61 -31.42
CA THR A 4 48.16 -57.16 -31.63
C THR A 4 46.66 -56.83 -31.92
N GLN A 5 46.14 -55.74 -31.36
CA GLN A 5 45.46 -54.60 -32.01
C GLN A 5 44.23 -54.79 -32.96
N ARG A 6 43.11 -54.12 -32.60
CA ARG A 6 42.37 -53.03 -33.31
C ARG A 6 40.86 -53.12 -32.99
N ALA A 7 40.33 -52.21 -32.18
CA ALA A 7 39.79 -50.90 -32.55
C ALA A 7 38.50 -50.99 -33.39
N SER A 8 37.38 -50.63 -32.76
CA SER A 8 36.25 -49.96 -33.42
C SER A 8 35.53 -49.12 -32.37
N LEU A 9 35.75 -47.80 -32.46
CA LEU A 9 34.99 -46.77 -31.78
C LEU A 9 33.56 -46.77 -32.32
N THR A 10 32.56 -46.74 -31.44
CA THR A 10 31.27 -46.10 -31.72
C THR A 10 31.04 -45.06 -30.64
N LEU A 11 31.29 -43.81 -31.02
CA LEU A 11 31.07 -42.60 -30.25
C LEU A 11 29.55 -42.34 -30.21
N GLY A 12 28.87 -42.81 -29.17
CA GLY A 12 27.50 -42.43 -28.88
C GLY A 12 27.51 -41.06 -28.20
N ALA A 13 27.47 -39.98 -28.99
CA ALA A 13 27.28 -38.63 -28.45
C ALA A 13 25.85 -38.51 -27.92
N LEU A 14 25.67 -38.72 -26.61
CA LEU A 14 24.48 -38.27 -25.89
C LEU A 14 24.47 -36.74 -25.93
N LEU A 15 23.59 -36.17 -26.77
CA LEU A 15 23.15 -34.79 -26.66
C LEU A 15 22.42 -34.63 -25.32
N VAL A 16 23.17 -34.33 -24.27
CA VAL A 16 22.60 -33.71 -23.06
C VAL A 16 22.18 -32.32 -23.51
N ALA A 17 20.90 -32.18 -23.85
CA ALA A 17 20.25 -30.89 -23.93
C ALA A 17 20.38 -30.25 -22.54
N ALA A 18 21.43 -29.45 -22.37
CA ALA A 18 21.51 -28.50 -21.28
C ALA A 18 20.29 -27.60 -21.43
N ALA A 19 19.26 -27.87 -20.63
CA ALA A 19 18.18 -26.95 -20.38
C ALA A 19 18.80 -25.72 -19.70
N PHE A 20 19.40 -24.84 -20.50
CA PHE A 20 19.65 -23.49 -20.08
C PHE A 20 18.28 -22.93 -19.67
N PRO A 21 18.12 -22.42 -18.43
CA PRO A 21 16.92 -21.66 -18.13
C PRO A 21 16.87 -20.56 -19.17
N ALA A 22 15.83 -20.57 -20.01
CA ALA A 22 15.54 -19.44 -20.86
C ALA A 22 15.58 -18.22 -19.95
N LEU A 23 16.57 -17.33 -20.15
CA LEU A 23 16.59 -16.03 -19.53
C LEU A 23 15.24 -15.41 -19.93
N ALA A 24 14.31 -15.31 -18.98
CA ALA A 24 13.02 -14.71 -19.23
C ALA A 24 13.30 -13.31 -19.77
N THR A 25 12.99 -13.12 -21.06
CA THR A 25 13.22 -11.85 -21.73
C THR A 25 12.19 -10.89 -21.21
N ALA A 26 12.62 -9.83 -20.52
CA ALA A 26 11.75 -8.72 -20.18
C ALA A 26 11.07 -8.21 -21.45
N THR A 27 9.75 -8.05 -21.39
CA THR A 27 8.94 -7.50 -22.47
C THR A 27 8.97 -5.98 -22.37
N THR A 28 9.36 -5.33 -23.45
CA THR A 28 9.30 -3.87 -23.57
C THR A 28 7.93 -3.45 -24.13
N GLY A 29 7.39 -2.36 -23.59
CA GLY A 29 6.11 -1.81 -24.00
C GLY A 29 6.01 -0.32 -23.69
N THR A 30 4.78 0.19 -23.70
CA THR A 30 4.46 1.57 -23.33
C THR A 30 3.29 1.62 -22.35
N CYS A 31 3.34 2.58 -21.44
CA CYS A 31 2.23 3.09 -20.64
C CYS A 31 1.83 4.43 -21.28
N THR A 32 0.81 4.41 -22.15
CA THR A 32 0.34 5.61 -22.83
C THR A 32 -0.64 6.36 -21.94
N ILE A 33 -0.25 7.54 -21.48
CA ILE A 33 -1.01 8.35 -20.53
C ILE A 33 -2.37 8.70 -21.13
N THR A 34 -3.44 8.37 -20.43
CA THR A 34 -4.82 8.79 -20.77
C THR A 34 -5.28 9.92 -19.87
N SER A 35 -4.78 9.98 -18.63
CA SER A 35 -5.02 11.08 -17.70
C SER A 35 -3.90 11.15 -16.67
N VAL A 36 -3.51 12.36 -16.28
CA VAL A 36 -2.65 12.60 -15.13
C VAL A 36 -3.16 13.82 -14.38
N SER A 37 -3.32 13.71 -13.07
CA SER A 37 -3.84 14.78 -12.23
C SER A 37 -3.05 14.89 -10.94
N ALA A 38 -2.97 16.10 -10.40
CA ALA A 38 -2.55 16.33 -9.04
C ALA A 38 -3.79 16.52 -8.13
N HIS A 39 -3.65 16.19 -6.86
CA HIS A 39 -4.74 16.23 -5.88
C HIS A 39 -4.24 16.87 -4.59
N ILE A 40 -5.13 17.61 -3.90
CA ILE A 40 -4.94 18.01 -2.51
C ILE A 40 -5.96 17.23 -1.70
N LEU A 41 -5.51 16.29 -0.88
CA LEU A 41 -6.39 15.33 -0.20
C LEU A 41 -6.74 15.73 1.23
N ALA A 42 -5.95 16.62 1.83
CA ALA A 42 -6.16 17.12 3.18
C ALA A 42 -5.31 18.37 3.42
N GLY A 43 -5.74 19.22 4.36
CA GLY A 43 -5.05 20.45 4.77
C GLY A 43 -5.40 21.68 3.91
N GLY A 44 -4.97 22.87 4.35
CA GLY A 44 -5.17 24.13 3.61
C GLY A 44 -6.63 24.43 3.26
N PRO A 45 -7.00 24.65 1.96
CA PRO A 45 -8.37 24.96 1.55
C PRO A 45 -9.34 23.77 1.62
N GLY A 46 -8.87 22.57 1.98
CA GLY A 46 -9.65 21.32 1.98
C GLY A 46 -9.38 20.46 0.75
N ASN A 47 -10.17 19.39 0.59
CA ASN A 47 -10.01 18.42 -0.49
C ASN A 47 -10.28 19.08 -1.84
N LEU A 48 -9.32 18.96 -2.76
CA LEU A 48 -9.39 19.52 -4.08
C LEU A 48 -8.83 18.55 -5.12
N ASP A 49 -9.70 18.10 -6.00
CA ASP A 49 -9.31 17.40 -7.22
C ASP A 49 -9.02 18.42 -8.31
N LEU A 50 -7.76 18.48 -8.75
CA LEU A 50 -7.38 19.37 -9.84
C LEU A 50 -7.75 18.72 -11.17
N PRO A 51 -8.21 19.51 -12.17
CA PRO A 51 -8.46 18.98 -13.51
C PRO A 51 -7.22 18.27 -14.08
N PRO A 52 -7.41 17.27 -14.96
CA PRO A 52 -6.31 16.60 -15.62
C PRO A 52 -5.39 17.56 -16.40
N ILE A 53 -4.10 17.26 -16.40
CA ILE A 53 -3.08 17.95 -17.19
C ILE A 53 -3.21 17.47 -18.63
N THR A 54 -4.02 18.17 -19.42
CA THR A 54 -4.43 17.73 -20.77
C THR A 54 -3.26 17.56 -21.74
N VAL A 55 -2.18 18.34 -21.57
CA VAL A 55 -0.98 18.27 -22.42
C VAL A 55 -0.20 16.96 -22.25
N ALA A 56 -0.44 16.21 -21.19
CA ALA A 56 0.21 14.93 -20.93
C ALA A 56 -0.54 13.73 -21.56
N ALA A 57 -1.78 13.92 -22.02
CA ALA A 57 -2.53 12.85 -22.68
C ALA A 57 -1.85 12.41 -23.99
N GLY A 58 -1.71 11.11 -24.18
CA GLY A 58 -1.05 10.50 -25.34
C GLY A 58 0.47 10.33 -25.19
N VAL A 59 1.08 10.83 -24.12
CA VAL A 59 2.51 10.60 -23.86
C VAL A 59 2.75 9.11 -23.60
N ALA A 60 3.57 8.47 -24.44
CA ALA A 60 3.91 7.06 -24.32
C ALA A 60 5.17 6.88 -23.45
N MET A 61 4.96 6.54 -22.18
CA MET A 61 6.05 6.28 -21.24
C MET A 61 6.59 4.87 -21.46
N PRO A 62 7.89 4.67 -21.74
CA PRO A 62 8.43 3.33 -21.92
C PRO A 62 8.32 2.51 -20.64
N VAL A 63 7.91 1.25 -20.79
CA VAL A 63 7.88 0.29 -19.69
C VAL A 63 8.61 -0.99 -20.05
N GLU A 64 9.15 -1.66 -19.04
CA GLU A 64 9.65 -3.03 -19.18
C GLU A 64 9.04 -3.87 -18.07
N PHE A 65 8.57 -5.06 -18.40
CA PHE A 65 8.05 -6.01 -17.43
C PHE A 65 8.51 -7.44 -17.72
N ASP A 66 8.73 -8.22 -16.66
CA ASP A 66 8.99 -9.65 -16.74
C ASP A 66 7.88 -10.39 -16.02
N GLU A 67 7.08 -11.11 -16.80
CA GLU A 67 5.90 -11.80 -16.31
C GLU A 67 6.26 -12.86 -15.26
N ALA A 68 7.37 -13.57 -15.43
CA ALA A 68 7.73 -14.67 -14.54
C ALA A 68 8.18 -14.19 -13.16
N SER A 69 8.97 -13.11 -13.10
CA SER A 69 9.40 -12.52 -11.83
C SER A 69 8.41 -11.53 -11.25
N GLY A 70 7.47 -11.02 -12.05
CA GLY A 70 6.60 -9.90 -11.72
C GLY A 70 7.35 -8.57 -11.60
N SER A 71 8.51 -8.43 -12.23
CA SER A 71 9.22 -7.15 -12.30
C SER A 71 8.47 -6.21 -13.24
N PHE A 72 8.33 -4.95 -12.84
CA PHE A 72 7.76 -3.88 -13.68
C PHE A 72 8.64 -2.64 -13.55
N SER A 73 8.83 -1.88 -14.63
CA SER A 73 9.56 -0.62 -14.56
C SER A 73 9.01 0.37 -15.57
N LEU A 74 9.12 1.66 -15.23
CA LEU A 74 8.62 2.76 -16.03
C LEU A 74 9.72 3.81 -16.15
N SER A 75 10.11 4.15 -17.39
CA SER A 75 11.01 5.25 -17.69
C SER A 75 10.24 6.55 -17.79
N ARG A 76 10.80 7.59 -17.16
CA ARG A 76 10.29 8.95 -17.17
C ARG A 76 11.05 9.88 -18.10
N ASP A 77 11.96 9.33 -18.90
CA ASP A 77 12.83 10.12 -19.77
C ASP A 77 12.04 10.81 -20.89
N VAL A 78 10.98 10.17 -21.40
CA VAL A 78 10.08 10.78 -22.40
C VAL A 78 9.35 11.99 -21.81
N TRP A 79 8.84 11.87 -20.59
CA TRP A 79 8.23 12.99 -19.87
C TRP A 79 9.23 14.14 -19.69
N ALA A 80 10.41 13.84 -19.14
CA ALA A 80 11.44 14.84 -18.88
C ALA A 80 11.93 15.51 -20.17
N SER A 81 12.06 14.77 -21.27
CA SER A 81 12.42 15.32 -22.58
C SER A 81 11.34 16.23 -23.17
N MET A 82 10.06 15.96 -22.88
CA MET A 82 8.94 16.71 -23.45
C MET A 82 8.66 18.00 -22.67
N PHE A 83 8.69 17.93 -21.34
CA PHE A 83 8.26 19.04 -20.47
C PHE A 83 9.42 19.74 -19.74
N GLY A 84 10.61 19.15 -19.75
CA GLY A 84 11.81 19.73 -19.13
C GLY A 84 11.64 20.02 -17.64
N SER A 85 12.39 21.01 -17.17
CA SER A 85 12.34 21.50 -15.78
C SER A 85 11.12 22.37 -15.46
N VAL A 86 10.36 22.80 -16.47
CA VAL A 86 9.13 23.59 -16.31
C VAL A 86 7.97 22.68 -15.89
N GLY A 87 7.96 21.44 -16.36
CA GLY A 87 6.90 20.48 -16.06
C GLY A 87 5.68 20.62 -16.97
N ALA A 88 4.77 19.65 -16.87
CA ALA A 88 3.52 19.66 -17.62
C ALA A 88 2.51 20.54 -16.87
N GLY A 89 2.04 21.60 -17.54
CA GLY A 89 1.15 22.59 -16.97
C GLY A 89 -0.34 22.23 -17.09
N GLY A 90 -1.12 22.48 -16.04
CA GLY A 90 -2.58 22.33 -16.03
C GLY A 90 -3.29 23.44 -15.24
N PRO A 91 -4.61 23.61 -15.42
CA PRO A 91 -5.38 24.59 -14.64
C PRO A 91 -5.51 24.14 -13.18
N THR A 92 -5.37 25.07 -12.22
CA THR A 92 -5.50 24.74 -10.77
C THR A 92 -6.89 24.97 -10.20
N GLY A 93 -7.78 25.58 -10.97
CA GLY A 93 -9.09 26.04 -10.48
C GLY A 93 -9.05 27.28 -9.58
N PHE A 94 -7.87 27.72 -9.08
CA PHE A 94 -7.73 28.88 -8.18
C PHE A 94 -6.58 29.82 -8.55
N GLY A 95 -5.89 29.56 -9.67
CA GLY A 95 -4.76 30.32 -10.19
C GLY A 95 -4.42 29.85 -11.61
N PRO A 96 -3.49 30.53 -12.31
CA PRO A 96 -3.29 30.28 -13.72
C PRO A 96 -2.67 28.90 -14.03
N ASN A 97 -1.78 28.34 -13.20
CA ASN A 97 -1.09 27.07 -13.50
C ASN A 97 -0.71 26.23 -12.27
N ASN A 98 -0.84 24.90 -12.40
CA ASN A 98 -0.03 23.93 -11.67
C ASN A 98 0.98 23.34 -12.66
N PHE A 99 2.06 22.80 -12.13
CA PHE A 99 3.02 22.03 -12.92
C PHE A 99 3.32 20.73 -12.22
N LEU A 100 3.35 19.67 -13.02
CA LEU A 100 3.85 18.38 -12.59
C LEU A 100 5.19 18.12 -13.27
N ILE A 101 6.23 17.94 -12.47
CA ILE A 101 7.56 17.60 -12.96
C ILE A 101 7.85 16.18 -12.50
N MET A 102 8.18 15.28 -13.42
CA MET A 102 8.71 13.96 -13.08
C MET A 102 10.20 13.98 -13.33
N ALA A 103 11.00 13.60 -12.33
CA ALA A 103 12.44 13.47 -12.53
C ALA A 103 12.72 12.42 -13.62
N PRO A 104 13.77 12.57 -14.46
CA PRO A 104 14.13 11.55 -15.44
C PRO A 104 14.56 10.24 -14.74
N GLY A 105 14.79 9.21 -15.55
CA GLY A 105 15.22 7.89 -15.10
C GLY A 105 14.09 6.88 -14.97
N THR A 106 14.48 5.65 -14.66
CA THR A 106 13.61 4.49 -14.60
C THR A 106 13.30 4.10 -13.16
N VAL A 107 12.02 4.06 -12.82
CA VAL A 107 11.54 3.54 -11.53
C VAL A 107 11.26 2.05 -11.68
N ARG A 108 11.82 1.23 -10.78
CA ARG A 108 11.67 -0.23 -10.79
C ARG A 108 10.76 -0.66 -9.65
N GLY A 109 9.83 -1.53 -9.97
CA GLY A 109 8.73 -1.96 -9.13
C GLY A 109 8.25 -3.36 -9.46
N THR A 110 6.99 -3.65 -9.17
CA THR A 110 6.40 -4.98 -9.33
C THR A 110 5.01 -4.94 -9.97
N ILE A 111 4.62 -6.04 -10.59
CA ILE A 111 3.27 -6.35 -11.06
C ILE A 111 2.87 -7.77 -10.63
N ASP A 112 1.62 -7.99 -10.27
CA ASP A 112 1.08 -9.31 -9.90
C ASP A 112 -0.16 -9.72 -10.74
N ALA A 113 -0.61 -10.97 -10.57
CA ALA A 113 -1.77 -11.53 -11.26
C ALA A 113 -3.12 -10.94 -10.82
N GLY A 114 -3.13 -10.08 -9.80
CA GLY A 114 -4.25 -9.22 -9.43
C GLY A 114 -4.29 -7.92 -10.24
N GLY A 115 -3.26 -7.66 -11.05
CA GLY A 115 -3.07 -6.41 -11.78
C GLY A 115 -2.47 -5.31 -10.91
N ASN A 116 -2.01 -5.63 -9.68
CA ASN A 116 -1.46 -4.61 -8.81
C ASN A 116 -0.06 -4.22 -9.26
N ILE A 117 0.14 -2.96 -9.59
CA ILE A 117 1.43 -2.38 -9.91
C ILE A 117 1.87 -1.49 -8.76
N THR A 118 3.14 -1.63 -8.36
CA THR A 118 3.80 -0.81 -7.34
C THR A 118 5.09 -0.26 -7.91
N LEU A 119 5.23 1.07 -7.97
CA LEU A 119 6.45 1.78 -8.35
C LEU A 119 6.99 2.55 -7.14
N PRO A 120 7.92 1.96 -6.36
CA PRO A 120 8.40 2.56 -5.13
C PRO A 120 9.33 3.75 -5.38
N GLY A 121 9.29 4.74 -4.48
CA GLY A 121 10.19 5.90 -4.53
C GLY A 121 10.08 6.72 -5.82
N PHE A 122 8.87 6.82 -6.36
CA PHE A 122 8.58 7.64 -7.51
C PHE A 122 8.69 9.12 -7.14
N GLU A 123 9.66 9.79 -7.74
CA GLU A 123 9.92 11.21 -7.51
C GLU A 123 9.11 12.10 -8.45
N PHE A 124 8.34 13.02 -7.90
CA PHE A 124 7.71 14.07 -8.68
C PHE A 124 7.70 15.38 -7.89
N THR A 125 7.75 16.50 -8.59
CA THR A 125 7.57 17.81 -7.99
C THR A 125 6.22 18.33 -8.40
N PHE A 126 5.39 18.64 -7.40
CA PHE A 126 4.19 19.42 -7.60
C PHE A 126 4.53 20.90 -7.45
N SER A 127 4.13 21.72 -8.41
CA SER A 127 4.23 23.17 -8.32
C SER A 127 2.87 23.82 -8.54
N THR A 128 2.60 24.90 -7.81
CA THR A 128 1.35 25.67 -7.89
C THR A 128 1.62 27.15 -7.67
N ASP A 129 0.82 27.99 -8.31
CA ASP A 129 0.85 29.45 -8.10
C ASP A 129 0.32 29.89 -6.73
N ALA A 130 -0.12 28.96 -5.87
CA ALA A 130 -0.58 29.27 -4.51
C ALA A 130 0.51 29.88 -3.62
N CYS A 131 1.78 29.72 -3.99
CA CYS A 131 2.92 30.29 -3.28
C CYS A 131 3.87 30.96 -4.25
N GLU A 132 4.57 31.99 -3.79
CA GLU A 132 5.57 32.67 -4.63
C GLU A 132 6.84 31.82 -4.77
N PRO A 133 7.48 31.81 -5.96
CA PRO A 133 8.82 31.27 -6.12
C PRO A 133 9.80 31.85 -5.09
N PRO A 134 10.73 31.05 -4.52
CA PRO A 134 11.02 29.65 -4.84
C PRO A 134 10.19 28.63 -4.04
N LYS A 135 9.22 29.07 -3.22
CA LYS A 135 8.45 28.21 -2.30
C LYS A 135 7.25 27.51 -2.96
N ASN A 136 7.17 27.59 -4.28
CA ASN A 136 6.04 27.12 -5.07
C ASN A 136 6.26 25.72 -5.65
N SER A 137 7.39 25.06 -5.32
CA SER A 137 7.80 23.75 -5.84
C SER A 137 8.01 22.77 -4.70
N TYR A 138 7.34 21.63 -4.76
CA TYR A 138 7.30 20.64 -3.68
C TYR A 138 7.76 19.28 -4.21
N PRO A 139 9.05 18.93 -4.05
CA PRO A 139 9.53 17.60 -4.40
C PRO A 139 8.93 16.58 -3.44
N LEU A 140 8.34 15.53 -3.99
CA LEU A 140 7.75 14.41 -3.29
C LEU A 140 8.39 13.12 -3.79
N THR A 141 8.57 12.18 -2.87
CA THR A 141 9.09 10.84 -3.16
C THR A 141 8.15 9.84 -2.50
N THR A 142 7.24 9.26 -3.28
CA THR A 142 6.22 8.34 -2.77
C THR A 142 6.12 7.10 -3.67
N ASN A 143 5.38 6.10 -3.22
CA ASN A 143 5.06 4.96 -4.08
C ASN A 143 3.88 5.34 -4.98
N LEU A 144 3.98 5.02 -6.27
CA LEU A 144 2.79 4.98 -7.13
C LEU A 144 2.25 3.56 -7.16
N ASP A 145 1.09 3.36 -6.57
CA ASP A 145 0.44 2.05 -6.49
C ASP A 145 -0.92 2.06 -7.21
N SER A 146 -1.26 0.94 -7.83
CA SER A 146 -2.59 0.73 -8.39
C SER A 146 -3.59 0.15 -7.38
N SER A 147 -3.15 -0.04 -6.13
CA SER A 147 -3.95 -0.63 -5.05
C SER A 147 -4.32 0.43 -4.01
N LEU A 148 -5.08 0.04 -2.98
CA LEU A 148 -5.36 0.89 -1.83
C LEU A 148 -4.06 1.15 -1.05
N GLN A 149 -3.69 2.41 -0.87
CA GLN A 149 -2.69 2.83 0.09
C GLN A 149 -3.36 3.48 1.30
N LEU A 150 -2.75 3.27 2.45
CA LEU A 150 -3.16 3.84 3.73
C LEU A 150 -2.02 4.74 4.22
N LEU A 151 -2.35 5.96 4.59
CA LEU A 151 -1.40 7.01 4.99
C LEU A 151 -1.94 7.75 6.21
N THR A 152 -1.08 8.55 6.85
CA THR A 152 -1.47 9.47 7.91
C THR A 152 -0.91 10.87 7.73
N LEU A 153 -1.74 11.88 7.97
CA LEU A 153 -1.32 13.27 8.16
C LEU A 153 -1.50 13.63 9.64
N GLY A 154 -0.41 13.58 10.41
CA GLY A 154 -0.50 13.65 11.86
C GLY A 154 -1.29 12.46 12.41
N LEU A 155 -2.45 12.70 13.03
CA LEU A 155 -3.35 11.66 13.55
C LEU A 155 -4.56 11.41 12.64
N THR A 156 -4.59 12.01 11.44
CA THR A 156 -5.69 11.86 10.49
C THR A 156 -5.36 10.77 9.47
N PRO A 157 -6.12 9.67 9.40
CA PRO A 157 -5.94 8.69 8.34
C PRO A 157 -6.36 9.26 7.00
N VAL A 158 -5.60 8.93 5.96
CA VAL A 158 -5.89 9.27 4.57
C VAL A 158 -5.82 8.00 3.74
N GLU A 159 -6.87 7.75 2.96
CA GLU A 159 -6.93 6.63 2.03
C GLU A 159 -6.78 7.14 0.62
N VAL A 160 -5.94 6.46 -0.16
CA VAL A 160 -5.82 6.72 -1.59
C VAL A 160 -5.85 5.42 -2.35
N GLN A 161 -6.48 5.42 -3.51
CA GLN A 161 -6.71 4.19 -4.25
C GLN A 161 -6.50 4.42 -5.75
N GLY A 162 -5.59 3.63 -6.33
CA GLY A 162 -5.50 3.43 -7.77
C GLY A 162 -6.47 2.37 -8.28
N ASN A 163 -6.39 2.07 -9.57
CA ASN A 163 -7.11 0.98 -10.21
C ASN A 163 -6.08 -0.01 -10.76
N ALA A 164 -6.16 -1.26 -10.29
CA ALA A 164 -5.36 -2.36 -10.81
C ALA A 164 -5.50 -2.50 -12.33
N LEU A 165 -4.47 -3.05 -12.96
CA LEU A 165 -4.45 -3.34 -14.38
C LEU A 165 -5.66 -4.20 -14.77
N ASP A 166 -6.50 -3.64 -15.65
CA ASP A 166 -7.50 -4.40 -16.37
C ASP A 166 -6.83 -5.15 -17.53
N PHE A 167 -6.66 -6.46 -17.38
CA PHE A 167 -6.05 -7.33 -18.38
C PHE A 167 -6.83 -7.42 -19.71
N SER A 168 -8.06 -6.91 -19.77
CA SER A 168 -8.85 -6.87 -21.01
C SER A 168 -8.62 -5.59 -21.83
N THR A 169 -8.36 -4.47 -21.17
CA THR A 169 -8.21 -3.14 -21.81
C THR A 169 -6.78 -2.61 -21.76
N GLY A 170 -5.94 -3.14 -20.87
CA GLY A 170 -4.62 -2.61 -20.57
C GLY A 170 -4.65 -1.38 -19.66
N SER A 171 -5.82 -0.93 -19.21
CA SER A 171 -5.96 0.28 -18.40
C SER A 171 -5.48 0.05 -16.97
N VAL A 172 -4.69 0.99 -16.44
CA VAL A 172 -4.26 1.02 -15.03
C VAL A 172 -4.26 2.47 -14.54
N THR A 173 -4.65 2.67 -13.28
CA THR A 173 -4.47 3.96 -12.59
C THR A 173 -3.52 3.75 -11.43
N LEU A 174 -2.35 4.39 -11.48
CA LEU A 174 -1.43 4.47 -10.37
C LEU A 174 -1.72 5.74 -9.57
N PHE A 175 -1.64 5.64 -8.26
CA PHE A 175 -1.88 6.75 -7.37
C PHE A 175 -0.78 6.79 -6.31
N GLY A 176 -0.31 7.97 -5.96
CA GLY A 176 0.59 8.13 -4.82
C GLY A 176 0.39 9.48 -4.16
N ALA A 177 0.55 9.49 -2.86
CA ALA A 177 0.38 10.68 -2.04
C ALA A 177 1.51 10.80 -1.03
N ASP A 178 1.79 12.04 -0.63
CA ASP A 178 2.70 12.33 0.46
C ASP A 178 2.35 13.69 1.09
N ALA A 179 2.85 13.91 2.30
CA ALA A 179 2.68 15.17 3.01
C ALA A 179 3.69 16.21 2.50
N ILE A 180 3.17 17.35 2.05
CA ILE A 180 3.97 18.56 1.89
C ILE A 180 3.96 19.28 3.24
N PRO A 181 5.13 19.64 3.82
CA PRO A 181 5.21 20.54 4.96
C PRO A 181 4.47 21.86 4.68
N ALA A 182 4.38 22.78 5.64
CA ALA A 182 3.69 24.06 5.45
C ALA A 182 4.67 25.20 5.08
N PRO A 183 5.19 25.33 3.85
CA PRO A 183 6.20 26.35 3.53
C PRO A 183 5.61 27.76 3.36
N CYS A 184 4.31 27.86 3.08
CA CYS A 184 3.58 29.11 2.77
C CYS A 184 2.10 29.07 3.16
N LEU A 185 1.58 27.92 3.59
CA LEU A 185 0.22 27.74 4.09
C LEU A 185 0.24 27.66 5.62
N SER A 186 -0.92 27.88 6.25
CA SER A 186 -1.05 27.81 7.72
C SER A 186 -0.97 26.38 8.27
N SER A 187 -1.03 25.36 7.41
CA SER A 187 -0.99 23.95 7.76
C SER A 187 -0.35 23.11 6.65
N ALA A 188 0.12 21.91 7.02
CA ALA A 188 0.63 20.93 6.07
C ALA A 188 -0.48 20.44 5.14
N LEU A 189 -0.11 20.02 3.93
CA LEU A 189 -1.03 19.45 2.95
C LEU A 189 -0.69 17.99 2.68
N VAL A 190 -1.68 17.16 2.37
CA VAL A 190 -1.43 15.92 1.62
C VAL A 190 -1.64 16.22 0.15
N SER A 191 -0.58 16.10 -0.62
CA SER A 191 -0.63 16.20 -2.07
C SER A 191 -0.50 14.81 -2.69
N ALA A 192 -1.14 14.64 -3.83
CA ALA A 192 -1.19 13.38 -4.52
C ALA A 192 -1.06 13.56 -6.02
N MET A 193 -0.70 12.48 -6.69
CA MET A 193 -0.73 12.35 -8.13
C MET A 193 -1.47 11.07 -8.51
N SER A 194 -2.37 11.18 -9.49
CA SER A 194 -2.89 10.04 -10.22
C SER A 194 -2.29 10.00 -11.62
N LEU A 195 -1.91 8.82 -12.07
CA LEU A 195 -1.41 8.53 -13.42
C LEU A 195 -2.23 7.38 -13.98
N THR A 196 -3.12 7.68 -14.91
CA THR A 196 -3.88 6.67 -15.66
C THR A 196 -3.25 6.48 -17.03
N CYS A 197 -3.01 5.23 -17.40
CA CYS A 197 -2.47 4.90 -18.72
C CYS A 197 -2.98 3.56 -19.24
N THR A 198 -2.78 3.35 -20.53
CA THR A 198 -3.01 2.06 -21.18
C THR A 198 -1.67 1.39 -21.48
N LEU A 199 -1.49 0.17 -20.96
CA LEU A 199 -0.33 -0.68 -21.21
C LEU A 199 -0.46 -1.38 -22.57
N SER A 200 0.63 -1.36 -23.34
CA SER A 200 0.75 -2.14 -24.58
C SER A 200 2.20 -2.62 -24.77
N PRO A 201 2.48 -3.93 -24.91
CA PRO A 201 1.51 -5.03 -24.80
C PRO A 201 0.95 -5.18 -23.38
N ILE A 202 -0.21 -5.83 -23.25
CA ILE A 202 -0.80 -6.18 -21.95
C ILE A 202 -0.10 -7.44 -21.43
N PRO A 203 0.44 -7.45 -20.19
CA PRO A 203 1.00 -8.65 -19.56
C PRO A 203 0.00 -9.80 -19.51
N ASP A 204 0.47 -11.03 -19.76
CA ASP A 204 -0.29 -12.26 -19.62
C ASP A 204 -0.48 -12.59 -18.13
N ARG A 205 -1.71 -12.37 -17.65
CA ARG A 205 -2.13 -12.63 -16.27
C ARG A 205 -1.73 -14.01 -15.76
N SER A 206 -1.74 -15.03 -16.62
CA SER A 206 -1.49 -16.42 -16.22
C SER A 206 -0.03 -16.72 -15.87
N LYS A 207 0.89 -15.86 -16.33
CA LYS A 207 2.34 -16.01 -16.09
C LYS A 207 2.84 -15.16 -14.93
N LEU A 208 2.03 -14.18 -14.49
CA LEU A 208 2.37 -13.29 -13.39
C LEU A 208 2.40 -14.01 -12.03
N PRO A 209 3.21 -13.53 -11.07
CA PRO A 209 3.16 -14.03 -9.70
C PRO A 209 1.78 -13.85 -9.10
N ALA A 210 1.36 -14.78 -8.24
CA ALA A 210 0.11 -14.64 -7.52
C ALA A 210 0.08 -13.33 -6.71
N ALA A 211 -1.10 -12.71 -6.63
CA ALA A 211 -1.31 -11.52 -5.82
C ALA A 211 -1.18 -11.81 -4.32
N LEU A 212 -0.91 -10.77 -3.54
CA LEU A 212 -0.99 -10.83 -2.08
C LEU A 212 -2.43 -11.20 -1.68
N ALA A 213 -2.57 -12.25 -0.88
CA ALA A 213 -3.87 -12.74 -0.45
C ALA A 213 -3.95 -13.01 1.05
N MET A 214 -5.10 -12.70 1.65
CA MET A 214 -5.40 -13.07 3.03
C MET A 214 -6.15 -14.40 3.04
N THR A 215 -5.40 -15.49 3.20
CA THR A 215 -5.91 -16.88 3.07
C THR A 215 -6.67 -17.37 4.29
N LYS A 216 -6.47 -16.72 5.44
CA LYS A 216 -7.20 -16.99 6.67
C LYS A 216 -7.34 -15.70 7.45
N LEU A 217 -8.52 -15.45 7.99
CA LEU A 217 -8.82 -14.35 8.90
C LEU A 217 -9.76 -14.86 10.00
N VAL A 218 -9.38 -14.60 11.25
CA VAL A 218 -10.20 -14.90 12.42
C VAL A 218 -10.11 -13.74 13.39
N GLY A 219 -11.25 -13.23 13.82
CA GLY A 219 -11.32 -12.25 14.89
C GLY A 219 -12.13 -12.73 16.08
N VAL A 220 -11.80 -12.23 17.27
CA VAL A 220 -12.57 -12.45 18.49
C VAL A 220 -12.63 -11.15 19.26
N GLY A 221 -13.84 -10.64 19.47
CA GLY A 221 -14.11 -9.48 20.30
C GLY A 221 -14.43 -9.88 21.74
N LYS A 222 -13.91 -9.12 22.69
CA LYS A 222 -14.32 -9.15 24.09
C LYS A 222 -14.87 -7.79 24.44
N ILE A 223 -16.16 -7.73 24.72
CA ILE A 223 -16.82 -6.51 25.17
C ILE A 223 -16.40 -6.23 26.62
N GLY A 224 -15.85 -5.04 26.83
CA GLY A 224 -15.50 -4.49 28.12
C GLY A 224 -16.72 -3.96 28.86
N LYS A 225 -16.50 -3.39 30.04
CA LYS A 225 -17.57 -2.70 30.75
C LYS A 225 -17.94 -1.39 30.02
N PRO A 226 -19.14 -0.84 30.24
CA PRO A 226 -19.42 0.54 29.88
C PRO A 226 -18.40 1.47 30.54
N LEU A 227 -17.95 2.48 29.80
CA LEU A 227 -17.07 3.51 30.36
C LEU A 227 -17.89 4.40 31.31
N PRO A 228 -17.29 4.86 32.42
CA PRO A 228 -17.94 5.84 33.29
C PRO A 228 -18.10 7.18 32.55
N THR A 229 -19.00 8.03 33.05
CA THR A 229 -19.21 9.39 32.54
C THR A 229 -18.24 10.41 33.14
N GLU A 230 -17.58 10.06 34.25
CA GLU A 230 -16.56 10.86 34.93
C GLU A 230 -15.20 10.19 34.84
N GLN A 231 -14.12 10.99 34.85
CA GLN A 231 -12.77 10.48 34.66
C GLN A 231 -12.32 9.59 35.82
N PRO A 232 -12.08 8.29 35.58
CA PRO A 232 -11.72 7.37 36.65
C PRO A 232 -10.25 7.56 37.05
N THR A 233 -9.93 7.26 38.32
CA THR A 233 -8.54 7.25 38.81
C THR A 233 -7.66 6.20 38.12
N LYS A 234 -8.27 5.13 37.60
CA LYS A 234 -7.63 4.15 36.73
C LYS A 234 -8.44 4.01 35.44
N PRO A 235 -7.86 4.38 34.28
CA PRO A 235 -8.52 4.20 32.99
C PRO A 235 -8.89 2.74 32.71
N ASP A 236 -10.09 2.52 32.14
CA ASP A 236 -10.52 1.22 31.63
C ASP A 236 -9.89 0.95 30.25
N THR A 237 -9.69 -0.31 29.90
CA THR A 237 -9.11 -0.73 28.63
C THR A 237 -10.15 -1.01 27.55
N GLY A 238 -11.42 -0.63 27.77
CA GLY A 238 -12.49 -0.70 26.78
C GLY A 238 -12.76 -2.12 26.29
N ASP A 239 -13.19 -2.24 25.03
CA ASP A 239 -13.31 -3.54 24.39
C ASP A 239 -11.96 -3.98 23.83
N ALA A 240 -11.80 -5.28 23.63
CA ALA A 240 -10.58 -5.87 23.10
C ALA A 240 -10.84 -6.73 21.87
N LEU A 241 -10.04 -6.56 20.84
CA LEU A 241 -10.10 -7.32 19.60
C LEU A 241 -8.84 -8.17 19.45
N THR A 242 -9.02 -9.47 19.27
CA THR A 242 -7.94 -10.37 18.84
C THR A 242 -8.12 -10.70 17.37
N LEU A 243 -7.18 -10.33 16.52
CA LEU A 243 -7.14 -10.68 15.09
C LEU A 243 -6.01 -11.66 14.81
N ASN A 244 -6.31 -12.71 14.05
CA ASN A 244 -5.32 -13.63 13.51
C ASN A 244 -5.52 -13.74 12.02
N ALA A 245 -4.50 -13.40 11.23
CA ALA A 245 -4.55 -13.48 9.78
C ALA A 245 -3.35 -14.26 9.22
N VAL A 246 -3.54 -14.87 8.05
CA VAL A 246 -2.45 -15.50 7.29
C VAL A 246 -2.40 -14.86 5.91
N LEU A 247 -1.31 -14.14 5.67
CA LEU A 247 -1.01 -13.46 4.42
C LEU A 247 -0.15 -14.40 3.57
N ALA A 248 -0.65 -14.78 2.39
CA ALA A 248 0.13 -15.44 1.36
C ALA A 248 0.73 -14.32 0.48
N PRO A 249 2.05 -14.06 0.57
CA PRO A 249 2.66 -12.90 -0.08
C PRO A 249 2.62 -12.97 -1.61
N GLY A 250 2.52 -14.16 -2.20
CA GLY A 250 2.65 -14.31 -3.64
C GLY A 250 4.04 -13.82 -4.09
N GLY A 251 4.07 -12.81 -4.96
CA GLY A 251 5.29 -12.09 -5.34
C GLY A 251 5.70 -10.92 -4.43
N ALA A 252 4.83 -10.49 -3.50
CA ALA A 252 5.03 -9.28 -2.70
C ALA A 252 6.17 -9.42 -1.68
N LYS A 253 7.05 -8.39 -1.65
CA LYS A 253 8.13 -8.27 -0.65
C LYS A 253 7.70 -7.34 0.48
N LEU A 254 6.97 -7.89 1.45
CA LEU A 254 6.45 -7.10 2.59
C LEU A 254 7.58 -6.43 3.39
N ASP A 255 7.51 -5.10 3.47
CA ASP A 255 8.43 -4.24 4.22
C ASP A 255 7.85 -3.86 5.59
N PHE A 256 8.47 -4.37 6.65
CA PHE A 256 8.08 -4.08 8.04
C PHE A 256 8.86 -2.92 8.66
N THR A 257 9.65 -2.20 7.85
CA THR A 257 10.31 -0.95 8.27
C THR A 257 9.45 0.27 7.97
N SER A 258 8.61 0.20 6.94
CA SER A 258 7.51 1.14 6.68
C SER A 258 6.39 1.07 7.75
N PRO A 259 5.49 2.08 7.80
CA PRO A 259 4.30 1.99 8.62
C PRO A 259 3.46 0.76 8.27
N VAL A 260 2.79 0.22 9.28
CA VAL A 260 1.84 -0.88 9.13
C VAL A 260 0.47 -0.42 9.58
N PHE A 261 -0.54 -0.75 8.79
CA PHE A 261 -1.92 -0.40 9.11
C PHE A 261 -2.78 -1.64 9.26
N VAL A 262 -3.69 -1.60 10.23
CA VAL A 262 -4.78 -2.55 10.38
C VAL A 262 -6.07 -1.76 10.48
N ARG A 263 -6.92 -1.95 9.47
CA ARG A 263 -8.19 -1.25 9.33
C ARG A 263 -9.34 -2.24 9.37
N VAL A 264 -10.44 -1.87 10.03
CA VAL A 264 -11.75 -2.52 9.89
C VAL A 264 -12.74 -1.48 9.40
N ALA A 265 -13.37 -1.77 8.27
CA ALA A 265 -14.43 -0.96 7.70
C ALA A 265 -15.77 -1.71 7.76
N ASP A 266 -16.88 -0.98 7.77
CA ASP A 266 -18.20 -1.54 7.57
C ASP A 266 -18.51 -1.80 6.08
N GLY A 267 -19.72 -2.27 5.78
CA GLY A 267 -20.12 -2.58 4.40
C GLY A 267 -20.28 -1.34 3.49
N SER A 268 -20.33 -0.14 4.06
CA SER A 268 -20.32 1.13 3.32
C SER A 268 -18.91 1.66 3.06
N GLY A 269 -17.90 1.07 3.68
CA GLY A 269 -16.51 1.54 3.64
C GLY A 269 -16.18 2.57 4.73
N ALA A 270 -17.08 2.81 5.70
CA ALA A 270 -16.79 3.68 6.83
C ALA A 270 -15.88 2.97 7.85
N ASP A 271 -14.92 3.70 8.42
CA ASP A 271 -13.96 3.15 9.36
C ASP A 271 -14.58 2.88 10.72
N LEU A 272 -14.57 1.61 11.11
CA LEU A 272 -14.92 1.17 12.47
C LEU A 272 -13.68 1.11 13.37
N MET A 273 -12.52 0.87 12.77
CA MET A 273 -11.24 0.82 13.46
C MET A 273 -10.14 1.15 12.45
N PHE A 274 -9.20 2.01 12.84
CA PHE A 274 -7.99 2.26 12.06
C PHE A 274 -6.81 2.34 13.02
N VAL A 275 -5.87 1.40 12.87
CA VAL A 275 -4.67 1.33 13.71
C VAL A 275 -3.43 1.46 12.87
N GLU A 276 -2.51 2.33 13.29
CA GLU A 276 -1.18 2.47 12.72
C GLU A 276 -0.12 1.95 13.70
N VAL A 277 0.87 1.24 13.17
CA VAL A 277 2.19 1.09 13.78
C VAL A 277 3.16 1.95 12.99
N PRO A 278 3.71 3.04 13.56
CA PRO A 278 4.57 3.94 12.81
C PRO A 278 5.83 3.26 12.28
N ALA A 279 6.41 3.84 11.23
CA ALA A 279 7.65 3.37 10.63
C ALA A 279 8.75 3.12 11.69
N GLY A 280 9.48 2.01 11.53
CA GLY A 280 10.58 1.63 12.42
C GLY A 280 10.18 1.20 13.83
N LYS A 281 8.89 1.17 14.18
CA LYS A 281 8.43 0.77 15.52
C LYS A 281 8.18 -0.72 15.69
N LEU A 282 8.09 -1.48 14.61
CA LEU A 282 8.06 -2.94 14.65
C LEU A 282 9.46 -3.51 14.90
N THR A 283 9.69 -4.06 16.09
CA THR A 283 11.00 -4.59 16.48
C THR A 283 11.20 -5.99 15.91
N PRO A 284 12.31 -6.27 15.20
CA PRO A 284 12.63 -7.61 14.73
C PRO A 284 13.01 -8.53 15.91
N LYS A 285 12.51 -9.76 15.90
CA LYS A 285 12.83 -10.82 16.87
C LYS A 285 12.83 -12.18 16.16
N GLY A 286 14.01 -12.60 15.70
CA GLY A 286 14.17 -13.83 14.92
C GLY A 286 13.34 -13.76 13.62
N LYS A 287 12.40 -14.70 13.45
CA LYS A 287 11.49 -14.72 12.28
C LYS A 287 10.25 -13.81 12.43
N ALA A 288 10.16 -13.04 13.52
CA ALA A 288 9.01 -12.21 13.81
C ALA A 288 9.37 -10.72 13.83
N TYR A 289 8.37 -9.89 13.58
CA TYR A 289 8.36 -8.45 13.82
C TYR A 289 7.23 -8.20 14.80
N LEU A 290 7.51 -7.52 15.92
CA LEU A 290 6.51 -7.30 16.94
C LEU A 290 6.56 -5.90 17.54
N VAL A 291 5.41 -5.48 18.03
CA VAL A 291 5.25 -4.36 18.95
C VAL A 291 4.39 -4.83 20.12
N ASN A 292 4.78 -4.43 21.32
CA ASN A 292 3.97 -4.52 22.52
C ASN A 292 3.85 -3.11 23.07
N ASP A 293 2.62 -2.63 23.22
CA ASP A 293 2.33 -1.29 23.68
C ASP A 293 1.28 -1.35 24.79
N LEU A 294 1.59 -0.73 25.92
CA LEU A 294 0.71 -0.70 27.09
C LEU A 294 -0.09 0.60 27.20
N GLY A 295 0.24 1.62 26.42
CA GLY A 295 -0.31 2.97 26.59
C GLY A 295 -0.68 3.69 25.29
N GLY A 296 -0.60 3.04 24.13
CA GLY A 296 -1.04 3.60 22.86
C GLY A 296 -0.06 4.59 22.25
N SER A 297 1.20 4.60 22.68
CA SER A 297 2.24 5.49 22.14
C SER A 297 2.90 4.96 20.87
N VAL A 298 2.65 3.70 20.53
CA VAL A 298 3.24 3.01 19.37
C VAL A 298 2.18 2.30 18.53
N LEU A 299 1.16 1.71 19.16
CA LEU A 299 -0.05 1.24 18.50
C LEU A 299 -1.08 2.37 18.52
N LEU A 300 -1.03 3.22 17.49
CA LEU A 300 -1.88 4.40 17.39
C LEU A 300 -3.26 3.98 16.91
N VAL A 301 -4.28 4.10 17.77
CA VAL A 301 -5.68 3.94 17.38
C VAL A 301 -6.18 5.29 16.86
N LEU A 302 -6.26 5.42 15.55
CA LEU A 302 -6.65 6.66 14.86
C LEU A 302 -8.18 6.78 14.79
N VAL A 303 -8.86 5.64 14.63
CA VAL A 303 -10.33 5.54 14.60
C VAL A 303 -10.77 4.35 15.44
N GLY A 304 -11.92 4.49 16.12
CA GLY A 304 -12.57 3.40 16.85
C GLY A 304 -12.13 3.26 18.30
N GLN A 305 -11.55 4.30 18.92
CA GLN A 305 -11.30 4.31 20.36
C GLN A 305 -12.62 4.42 21.12
N LYS A 306 -12.83 3.57 22.13
CA LYS A 306 -14.03 3.66 22.97
C LYS A 306 -14.01 4.92 23.81
N SER A 307 -15.09 5.68 23.75
CA SER A 307 -15.27 6.89 24.55
C SER A 307 -16.71 7.00 25.08
N SER A 308 -16.87 7.76 26.15
CA SER A 308 -18.15 8.11 26.77
C SER A 308 -18.03 9.50 27.38
N GLY A 309 -18.62 10.50 26.72
CA GLY A 309 -18.43 11.91 27.10
C GLY A 309 -16.96 12.31 26.98
N ILE A 310 -16.37 12.79 28.08
CA ILE A 310 -14.96 13.20 28.15
C ILE A 310 -13.99 12.04 28.45
N VAL A 311 -14.52 10.83 28.72
CA VAL A 311 -13.73 9.67 29.14
C VAL A 311 -13.43 8.79 27.93
N SER A 312 -12.15 8.52 27.70
CA SER A 312 -11.69 7.56 26.68
C SER A 312 -10.98 6.39 27.33
N SER A 313 -11.13 5.19 26.75
CA SER A 313 -10.39 4.01 27.21
C SER A 313 -8.91 4.11 26.88
N THR A 314 -8.04 3.52 27.71
CA THR A 314 -6.63 3.35 27.35
C THR A 314 -6.49 2.39 26.17
N THR A 315 -5.74 2.82 25.17
CA THR A 315 -5.42 2.04 23.97
C THR A 315 -4.09 1.32 24.11
N GLY A 316 -3.91 0.28 23.30
CA GLY A 316 -2.66 -0.45 23.21
C GLY A 316 -2.87 -1.89 22.78
N GLY A 317 -1.88 -2.73 23.03
CA GLY A 317 -1.97 -4.16 22.77
C GLY A 317 -0.67 -4.76 22.26
N THR A 318 -0.82 -5.80 21.46
CA THR A 318 0.30 -6.44 20.78
C THR A 318 -0.04 -6.61 19.31
N LEU A 319 0.96 -6.43 18.46
CA LEU A 319 0.88 -6.77 17.05
C LEU A 319 2.15 -7.54 16.68
N ARG A 320 1.98 -8.70 16.07
CA ARG A 320 3.09 -9.59 15.71
C ARG A 320 2.89 -10.18 14.33
N PHE A 321 3.86 -9.94 13.45
CA PHE A 321 4.02 -10.68 12.21
C PHE A 321 5.07 -11.78 12.39
N THR A 322 4.78 -12.99 11.94
CA THR A 322 5.76 -14.10 11.93
C THR A 322 5.91 -14.63 10.51
N ARG A 323 7.12 -14.50 9.95
CA ARG A 323 7.46 -15.02 8.64
C ARG A 323 7.62 -16.53 8.70
N THR A 324 6.97 -17.23 7.77
CA THR A 324 7.16 -18.65 7.50
C THR A 324 7.69 -18.82 6.07
N LYS A 325 7.95 -20.06 5.65
CA LYS A 325 8.47 -20.32 4.30
C LYS A 325 7.52 -19.86 3.18
N LYS A 326 6.20 -19.89 3.40
CA LYS A 326 5.17 -19.64 2.36
C LYS A 326 4.18 -18.54 2.72
N SER A 327 4.25 -17.98 3.92
CA SER A 327 3.24 -17.04 4.42
C SER A 327 3.78 -16.16 5.53
N VAL A 328 3.09 -15.06 5.80
CA VAL A 328 3.26 -14.25 7.00
C VAL A 328 2.01 -14.38 7.87
N LYS A 329 2.19 -14.72 9.14
CA LYS A 329 1.08 -14.79 10.11
C LYS A 329 1.02 -13.51 10.91
N LEU A 330 -0.12 -12.83 10.89
CA LEU A 330 -0.45 -11.75 11.82
C LEU A 330 -1.15 -12.34 13.05
N ALA A 331 -0.70 -11.96 14.24
CA ALA A 331 -1.44 -12.08 15.48
C ALA A 331 -1.47 -10.70 16.15
N ALA A 332 -2.65 -10.13 16.27
CA ALA A 332 -2.88 -8.85 16.95
C ALA A 332 -3.86 -9.04 18.11
N ARG A 333 -3.59 -8.37 19.21
CA ARG A 333 -4.50 -8.24 20.35
C ARG A 333 -4.53 -6.78 20.74
N LEU A 334 -5.59 -6.09 20.33
CA LEU A 334 -5.81 -4.67 20.52
C LEU A 334 -6.81 -4.46 21.66
N HIS A 335 -6.65 -3.39 22.42
CA HIS A 335 -7.60 -2.97 23.44
C HIS A 335 -7.82 -1.45 23.37
N GLY A 336 -8.84 -0.98 24.06
CA GLY A 336 -9.31 0.41 24.03
C GLY A 336 -10.22 0.71 22.85
N LEU A 337 -10.78 -0.34 22.23
CA LEU A 337 -11.59 -0.21 21.02
C LEU A 337 -13.08 -0.13 21.35
N ASP A 338 -13.85 0.50 20.48
CA ASP A 338 -15.31 0.36 20.40
C ASP A 338 -15.66 -0.70 19.36
N LEU A 339 -16.23 -1.81 19.80
CA LEU A 339 -16.62 -2.91 18.90
C LEU A 339 -18.12 -2.91 18.57
N SER A 340 -18.87 -1.88 18.99
CA SER A 340 -20.33 -1.85 18.82
C SER A 340 -20.77 -1.82 17.35
N GLY A 341 -19.99 -1.20 16.46
CA GLY A 341 -20.27 -1.14 15.02
C GLY A 341 -19.82 -2.36 14.21
N PHE A 342 -19.15 -3.34 14.82
CA PHE A 342 -18.61 -4.50 14.10
C PHE A 342 -19.74 -5.46 13.69
N GLY A 343 -19.89 -5.66 12.37
CA GLY A 343 -21.00 -6.41 11.79
C GLY A 343 -20.56 -7.54 10.87
N ALA A 344 -21.53 -8.30 10.35
CA ALA A 344 -21.29 -9.41 9.42
C ALA A 344 -20.75 -8.95 8.05
N SER A 345 -20.98 -7.69 7.69
CA SER A 345 -20.54 -7.07 6.44
C SER A 345 -19.22 -6.30 6.57
N SER A 346 -18.55 -6.36 7.72
CA SER A 346 -17.26 -5.68 7.90
C SER A 346 -16.15 -6.35 7.08
N SER A 347 -15.11 -5.60 6.76
CA SER A 347 -13.88 -6.11 6.14
C SER A 347 -12.65 -5.71 6.94
N VAL A 348 -11.63 -6.57 6.97
CA VAL A 348 -10.31 -6.23 7.51
C VAL A 348 -9.34 -5.97 6.37
N THR A 349 -8.66 -4.85 6.45
CA THR A 349 -7.56 -4.47 5.58
C THR A 349 -6.26 -4.45 6.38
N ILE A 350 -5.22 -5.06 5.84
CA ILE A 350 -3.87 -5.03 6.40
C ILE A 350 -2.94 -4.46 5.33
N ALA A 351 -2.24 -3.37 5.66
CA ALA A 351 -1.21 -2.78 4.80
C ALA A 351 0.17 -2.91 5.45
N VAL A 352 1.16 -3.34 4.68
CA VAL A 352 2.56 -3.50 5.10
C VAL A 352 3.46 -2.95 4.01
N GLY A 353 4.01 -1.75 4.23
CA GLY A 353 4.65 -0.99 3.16
C GLY A 353 3.65 -0.67 2.04
N PRO A 354 4.02 -0.81 0.76
CA PRO A 354 3.12 -0.51 -0.36
C PRO A 354 2.03 -1.57 -0.59
N TYR A 355 2.08 -2.70 0.12
CA TYR A 355 1.19 -3.82 -0.15
C TYR A 355 0.02 -3.84 0.82
N THR A 356 -1.19 -3.82 0.25
CA THR A 356 -2.44 -3.87 0.98
C THR A 356 -3.24 -5.11 0.61
N VAL A 357 -3.91 -5.71 1.59
CA VAL A 357 -4.82 -6.82 1.36
C VAL A 357 -6.05 -6.72 2.24
N THR A 358 -7.21 -6.92 1.61
CA THR A 358 -8.52 -6.83 2.24
C THR A 358 -9.23 -8.18 2.20
N ALA A 359 -9.92 -8.54 3.28
CA ALA A 359 -10.78 -9.72 3.30
C ALA A 359 -12.06 -9.48 4.13
N PRO A 360 -13.18 -10.15 3.79
CA PRO A 360 -14.40 -10.11 4.59
C PRO A 360 -14.17 -10.60 6.03
N PHE A 361 -14.79 -9.91 6.99
CA PHE A 361 -14.69 -10.19 8.41
C PHE A 361 -15.99 -10.78 8.95
N THR A 362 -16.21 -12.06 8.69
CA THR A 362 -17.51 -12.72 8.92
C THR A 362 -17.69 -13.34 10.31
N LYS A 363 -16.64 -13.43 11.13
CA LYS A 363 -16.69 -14.13 12.44
C LYS A 363 -16.34 -13.19 13.57
N TYR A 364 -17.31 -12.39 14.00
CA TYR A 364 -17.30 -11.77 15.31
C TYR A 364 -17.98 -12.71 16.32
N ARG A 365 -17.24 -13.19 17.32
CA ARG A 365 -17.82 -13.85 18.49
C ARG A 365 -17.61 -12.97 19.70
N ALA A 366 -18.61 -12.17 20.07
CA ALA A 366 -18.64 -11.53 21.38
C ALA A 366 -18.60 -12.61 22.46
N ARG A 367 -17.58 -12.60 23.32
CA ARG A 367 -17.71 -13.25 24.62
C ARG A 367 -18.23 -12.22 25.60
N SER A 368 -19.49 -12.39 26.02
CA SER A 368 -19.99 -11.66 27.19
C SER A 368 -19.10 -12.00 28.40
N PRO A 369 -18.74 -11.03 29.26
CA PRO A 369 -18.20 -11.35 30.57
C PRO A 369 -19.22 -12.26 31.28
N GLY A 370 -18.78 -13.46 31.63
CA GLY A 370 -19.65 -14.49 32.17
C GLY A 370 -20.43 -13.99 33.37
N HIS A 371 -21.75 -14.13 33.31
CA HIS A 371 -22.60 -14.20 34.48
C HIS A 371 -22.17 -15.46 35.23
N LYS A 372 -21.32 -15.33 36.25
CA LYS A 372 -21.15 -16.39 37.24
C LYS A 372 -22.47 -16.41 38.01
N GLY A 373 -23.40 -17.25 37.57
CA GLY A 373 -24.57 -17.63 38.35
C GLY A 373 -24.07 -18.11 39.71
N ARG A 374 -24.62 -17.48 40.74
CA ARG A 374 -24.46 -17.87 42.15
C ARG A 374 -24.99 -19.27 42.39
#